data_AF-A0A958CVR9-F1
#
_entry.id   AF-A0A958CVR9-F1
#
_cell.length_a   1.000
_cell.length_b   1.000
_cell.length_c   1.000
_cell.angle_alpha   90.00
_cell.angle_beta   90.00
_cell.angle_gamma   90.00
#
_symmetry.space_group_name_H-M   'P 1'
#
loop_
_entity.id
_entity.type
_entity.pdbx_description
1 polymer ?
#
loop_
_entity_poly.entity_id
_entity_poly.type
_entity_poly.pdbx_seq_one_letter_code
_entity_poly.pdbx_strand_id
1 'polypeptide(L)'
;MRTRILSVVVLLALLTTALALPAFASDEHMCNHDMNTIESLHHCVNHALEMGHITNAGVANALLAKLDAAQAALDRGQPAVAVNNLNAFINQVQAQSGKHIDPVHADHMIMHAQMVIATLS
;
A
#
# COMPACT_ATOMS: atom_id res chain seq x y z
N MET A 1 -56.71 -27.12 12.21
CA MET A 1 -56.54 -25.76 11.65
C MET A 1 -55.34 -25.01 12.22
N ARG A 2 -55.05 -25.12 13.53
CA ARG A 2 -53.90 -24.45 14.20
C ARG A 2 -52.50 -24.93 13.77
N THR A 3 -52.32 -26.21 13.46
CA THR A 3 -51.03 -26.77 13.03
C THR A 3 -50.59 -26.32 11.63
N ARG A 4 -51.53 -26.04 10.71
CA ARG A 4 -51.22 -25.56 9.36
C ARG A 4 -50.72 -24.10 9.33
N ILE A 5 -51.22 -23.27 10.24
CA ILE A 5 -50.79 -21.86 10.37
C ILE A 5 -49.36 -21.81 10.94
N LEU A 6 -49.03 -22.69 11.89
CA LEU A 6 -47.69 -22.78 12.46
C LEU A 6 -46.64 -23.19 11.41
N SER A 7 -46.95 -24.17 10.55
CA SER A 7 -46.04 -24.62 9.50
C SER A 7 -45.76 -23.57 8.43
N VAL A 8 -46.77 -22.77 8.05
CA VAL A 8 -46.60 -21.68 7.07
C VAL A 8 -45.75 -20.55 7.63
N VAL A 9 -45.91 -20.19 8.91
CA VAL A 9 -45.10 -19.14 9.57
C VAL A 9 -43.64 -19.58 9.72
N VAL A 10 -43.37 -20.85 10.01
CA VAL A 10 -41.99 -21.38 10.09
C VAL A 10 -41.33 -21.42 8.71
N LEU A 11 -42.06 -21.79 7.65
CA LEU A 11 -41.55 -21.72 6.26
C LEU A 11 -41.31 -20.27 5.80
N LEU A 12 -42.18 -19.33 6.17
CA LEU A 12 -42.01 -17.91 5.84
C LEU A 12 -40.82 -17.29 6.58
N ALA A 13 -40.61 -17.66 7.85
CA ALA A 13 -39.46 -17.21 8.64
C ALA A 13 -38.13 -17.71 8.04
N LEU A 14 -38.06 -18.98 7.61
CA LEU A 14 -36.87 -19.55 6.97
C LEU A 14 -36.58 -18.94 5.58
N LEU A 15 -37.62 -18.49 4.85
CA LEU A 15 -37.44 -17.84 3.55
C LEU A 15 -36.93 -16.38 3.69
N THR A 16 -37.15 -15.72 4.83
CA THR A 16 -36.59 -14.38 5.09
C THR A 16 -35.13 -14.39 5.55
N THR A 17 -34.60 -15.53 6.02
CA THR A 17 -33.18 -15.66 6.41
C THR A 17 -32.23 -15.90 5.22
N ALA A 18 -32.72 -15.85 3.98
CA ALA A 18 -31.92 -16.08 2.78
C ALA A 18 -31.30 -14.81 2.15
N LEU A 19 -31.47 -13.62 2.75
CA LEU A 19 -31.05 -12.34 2.13
C LEU A 19 -30.01 -11.52 2.92
N ALA A 20 -29.22 -12.16 3.77
CA ALA A 20 -28.08 -11.49 4.42
C ALA A 20 -26.89 -12.43 4.53
N LEU A 21 -26.50 -13.05 3.41
CA LEU A 21 -25.07 -13.25 3.23
C LEU A 21 -24.51 -11.84 3.00
N PRO A 22 -23.51 -11.36 3.76
CA PRO A 22 -22.62 -10.41 3.14
C PRO A 22 -22.13 -11.13 1.90
N ALA A 23 -22.64 -10.72 0.73
CA ALA A 23 -21.87 -10.90 -0.47
C ALA A 23 -20.54 -10.26 -0.10
N PHE A 24 -19.50 -11.08 0.08
CA PHE A 24 -18.17 -10.62 -0.18
C PHE A 24 -18.22 -10.23 -1.65
N ALA A 25 -18.69 -9.01 -1.92
CA ALA A 25 -18.13 -8.22 -2.98
C ALA A 25 -16.65 -8.20 -2.59
N SER A 26 -15.92 -9.18 -3.11
CA SER A 26 -14.57 -8.91 -3.52
C SER A 26 -14.71 -7.67 -4.38
N ASP A 27 -14.51 -6.50 -3.78
CA ASP A 27 -13.79 -5.45 -4.45
C ASP A 27 -12.51 -6.16 -4.89
N GLU A 28 -12.57 -6.74 -6.09
CA GLU A 28 -11.40 -6.97 -6.90
C GLU A 28 -10.92 -5.56 -7.22
N HIS A 29 -10.33 -4.92 -6.21
CA HIS A 29 -9.42 -3.83 -6.41
C HIS A 29 -8.33 -4.47 -7.25
N MET A 30 -8.50 -4.39 -8.57
CA MET A 30 -7.54 -4.79 -9.57
C MET A 30 -6.35 -3.87 -9.38
N CYS A 31 -5.61 -4.11 -8.31
CA CYS A 31 -4.33 -3.53 -8.13
C CYS A 31 -3.44 -4.18 -9.18
N ASN A 32 -3.38 -3.55 -10.34
CA ASN A 32 -2.21 -3.62 -11.18
C ASN A 32 -1.09 -2.91 -10.39
N HIS A 33 -0.61 -3.55 -9.33
CA HIS A 33 0.59 -3.15 -8.63
C HIS A 33 1.73 -3.52 -9.56
N ASP A 34 2.03 -2.63 -10.48
CA ASP A 34 3.35 -2.62 -11.09
C ASP A 34 4.33 -2.37 -9.94
N MET A 35 4.86 -3.47 -9.40
CA MET A 35 5.52 -3.54 -8.08
C MET A 35 6.83 -2.77 -8.04
N ASN A 36 7.21 -2.13 -9.14
CA ASN A 36 8.47 -1.45 -9.36
C ASN A 36 8.26 -0.01 -9.88
N THR A 37 7.22 0.68 -9.40
CA THR A 37 6.96 2.09 -9.71
C THR A 37 7.31 3.00 -8.53
N ILE A 38 7.54 4.29 -8.80
CA ILE A 38 7.76 5.28 -7.73
C ILE A 38 6.50 5.41 -6.86
N GLU A 39 5.31 5.30 -7.46
CA GLU A 39 4.02 5.33 -6.75
C GLU A 39 3.85 4.13 -5.80
N SER A 40 4.18 2.90 -6.22
CA SER A 40 4.12 1.72 -5.34
C SER A 40 5.10 1.86 -4.16
N LEU A 41 6.28 2.43 -4.38
CA LEU A 41 7.23 2.72 -3.31
C LEU A 41 6.73 3.82 -2.37
N HIS A 42 6.05 4.83 -2.89
CA HIS A 42 5.40 5.88 -2.09
C HIS A 42 4.31 5.29 -1.18
N HIS A 43 3.48 4.38 -1.69
CA HIS A 43 2.52 3.63 -0.87
C HIS A 43 3.21 2.77 0.21
N CYS A 44 4.35 2.14 -0.10
CA CYS A 44 5.13 1.41 0.90
C CYS A 44 5.57 2.29 2.08
N VAL A 45 6.00 3.53 1.83
CA VAL A 45 6.42 4.46 2.90
C VAL A 45 5.24 4.84 3.79
N ASN A 46 4.08 5.15 3.19
CA ASN A 46 2.87 5.47 3.96
C ASN A 46 2.41 4.28 4.81
N HIS A 47 2.36 3.09 4.21
CA HIS A 47 2.00 1.87 4.93
C HIS A 47 2.98 1.59 6.09
N ALA A 48 4.28 1.76 5.86
CA ALA A 48 5.30 1.58 6.91
C ALA A 48 5.12 2.58 8.07
N LEU A 49 4.69 3.82 7.79
CA LEU A 49 4.35 4.80 8.84
C LEU A 49 3.09 4.39 9.61
N GLU A 50 2.02 4.01 8.91
CA GLU A 50 0.74 3.59 9.50
C GLU A 50 0.89 2.37 10.42
N MET A 51 1.73 1.41 10.01
CA MET A 51 2.03 0.21 10.77
C MET A 51 3.07 0.42 11.89
N GLY A 52 3.61 1.64 12.02
CA GLY A 52 4.59 1.98 13.06
C GLY A 52 6.02 1.50 12.78
N HIS A 53 6.31 0.99 11.58
CA HIS A 53 7.66 0.65 11.15
C HIS A 53 8.52 1.88 10.88
N ILE A 54 7.90 3.03 10.61
CA ILE A 54 8.53 4.34 10.69
C ILE A 54 7.95 5.07 11.92
N THR A 55 8.77 5.36 12.91
CA THR A 55 8.31 5.91 14.20
C THR A 55 8.32 7.44 14.25
N ASN A 56 8.88 8.08 13.22
CA ASN A 56 8.99 9.54 13.14
C ASN A 56 8.34 10.06 11.86
N ALA A 57 7.24 10.81 12.00
CA ALA A 57 6.52 11.39 10.86
C ALA A 57 7.37 12.37 10.04
N GLY A 58 8.31 13.09 10.66
CA GLY A 58 9.26 13.95 9.95
C GLY A 58 10.21 13.17 9.05
N VAL A 59 10.63 11.96 9.47
CA VAL A 59 11.42 11.05 8.63
C VAL A 59 10.58 10.56 7.45
N ALA A 60 9.34 10.11 7.70
CA ALA A 60 8.44 9.67 6.64
C ALA A 60 8.18 10.79 5.61
N ASN A 61 7.84 12.00 6.05
CA ASN A 61 7.60 13.14 5.16
C ASN A 61 8.84 13.47 4.29
N ALA A 62 10.03 13.41 4.87
CA ALA A 62 11.27 13.65 4.13
C ALA A 62 11.61 12.54 3.13
N LEU A 63 11.12 11.32 3.34
CA LEU A 63 11.21 10.22 2.36
C LEU A 63 10.19 10.42 1.23
N LEU A 64 8.92 10.68 1.57
CA LEU A 64 7.85 10.93 0.60
C LEU A 64 8.20 12.10 -0.34
N ALA A 65 8.72 13.22 0.20
CA ALA A 65 9.14 14.36 -0.60
C ALA A 65 10.23 14.03 -1.65
N LYS A 66 11.08 13.01 -1.40
CA LYS A 66 12.06 12.55 -2.40
C LYS A 66 11.41 11.71 -3.48
N LEU A 67 10.42 10.90 -3.12
CA LEU A 67 9.63 10.11 -4.07
C LEU A 67 8.78 11.03 -4.95
N ASP A 68 8.17 12.07 -4.38
CA ASP A 68 7.45 13.10 -5.14
C ASP A 68 8.37 13.83 -6.12
N ALA A 69 9.58 14.20 -5.69
CA ALA A 69 10.58 14.80 -6.56
C ALA A 69 11.04 13.86 -7.68
N ALA A 70 11.17 12.56 -7.38
CA ALA A 70 11.51 11.54 -8.36
C ALA A 70 10.39 11.37 -9.40
N GLN A 71 9.13 11.25 -8.96
CA GLN A 71 7.97 11.14 -9.84
C GLN A 71 7.84 12.38 -10.73
N ALA A 72 7.93 13.58 -10.15
CA ALA A 72 7.85 14.83 -10.91
C ALA A 72 8.99 14.94 -11.94
N ALA A 73 10.18 14.41 -11.66
CA ALA A 73 11.26 14.35 -12.64
C ALA A 73 10.96 13.36 -13.77
N LEU A 74 10.41 12.20 -13.44
CA LEU A 74 9.99 11.21 -14.43
C LEU A 74 8.89 11.76 -15.36
N ASP A 75 7.90 12.45 -14.80
CA ASP A 75 6.81 13.10 -15.55
C ASP A 75 7.31 14.17 -16.54
N ARG A 76 8.46 14.80 -16.26
CA ARG A 76 9.15 15.74 -17.15
C ARG A 76 10.07 15.06 -18.17
N GLY A 77 10.09 13.72 -18.23
CA GLY A 77 10.99 12.97 -19.09
C GLY A 77 12.46 13.04 -18.65
N GLN A 78 12.72 13.18 -17.35
CA GLN A 78 14.07 13.29 -16.76
C GLN A 78 14.43 12.06 -15.92
N PRO A 79 14.55 10.85 -16.50
CA PRO A 79 14.75 9.61 -15.74
C PRO A 79 16.05 9.62 -14.93
N ALA A 80 17.13 10.21 -15.45
CA ALA A 80 18.39 10.35 -14.69
C ALA A 80 18.22 11.19 -13.42
N VAL A 81 17.36 12.22 -13.45
CA VAL A 81 17.06 13.04 -12.27
C VAL A 81 16.16 12.27 -11.30
N ALA A 82 15.22 11.46 -11.81
CA ALA A 82 14.41 10.57 -10.97
C ALA A 82 15.29 9.56 -10.22
N VAL A 83 16.24 8.91 -10.91
CA VAL A 83 17.21 7.98 -10.31
C VAL A 83 18.06 8.67 -9.24
N ASN A 84 18.51 9.90 -9.46
CA ASN A 84 19.25 10.65 -8.42
C ASN A 84 18.42 10.89 -7.16
N ASN A 85 17.13 11.20 -7.29
CA ASN A 85 16.24 11.35 -6.14
C ASN A 85 15.97 10.01 -5.43
N LEU A 86 15.86 8.90 -6.17
CA LEU A 86 15.73 7.55 -5.59
C LEU A 86 17.00 7.12 -4.83
N ASN A 87 18.19 7.46 -5.34
CA ASN A 87 19.44 7.24 -4.61
C ASN A 87 19.50 8.07 -3.32
N ALA A 88 19.02 9.32 -3.35
CA ALA A 88 18.90 10.13 -2.14
C ALA A 88 17.88 9.56 -1.13
N PHE A 89 16.79 8.95 -1.62
CA PHE A 89 15.84 8.21 -0.80
C PHE A 89 16.53 7.03 -0.11
N ILE A 90 17.24 6.18 -0.86
CA ILE A 90 18.01 5.02 -0.33
C ILE A 90 18.98 5.47 0.78
N ASN A 91 19.77 6.51 0.52
CA ASN A 91 20.74 7.01 1.49
C ASN A 91 20.07 7.45 2.81
N GLN A 92 18.90 8.09 2.73
CA GLN A 92 18.16 8.48 3.93
C GLN A 92 17.56 7.26 4.65
N VAL A 93 17.00 6.30 3.93
CA VAL A 93 16.49 5.04 4.54
C VAL A 93 17.62 4.34 5.29
N GLN A 94 18.79 4.19 4.68
CA GLN A 94 19.98 3.63 5.32
C GLN A 94 20.40 4.41 6.57
N ALA A 95 20.40 5.75 6.50
CA ALA A 95 20.78 6.59 7.62
C ALA A 95 19.81 6.53 8.82
N GLN A 96 18.55 6.17 8.57
CA GLN A 96 17.46 6.12 9.56
C GLN A 96 17.10 4.70 10.02
N SER A 97 17.61 3.68 9.33
CA SER A 97 17.51 2.28 9.73
C SER A 97 18.04 2.09 11.16
N GLY A 98 17.26 1.43 12.00
CA GLY A 98 17.55 1.19 13.41
C GLY A 98 17.41 2.42 14.33
N LYS A 99 17.09 3.61 13.79
CA LYS A 99 16.82 4.83 14.58
C LYS A 99 15.32 5.15 14.61
N HIS A 100 14.77 5.35 13.42
CA HIS A 100 13.38 5.73 13.21
C HIS A 100 12.68 4.83 12.19
N ILE A 101 13.41 3.91 11.56
CA ILE A 101 12.88 2.92 10.62
C ILE A 101 13.30 1.54 11.13
N ASP A 102 12.33 0.63 11.23
CA ASP A 102 12.60 -0.79 11.47
C ASP A 102 13.59 -1.35 10.43
N PRO A 103 14.68 -2.03 10.83
CA PRO A 103 15.71 -2.47 9.89
C PRO A 103 15.20 -3.37 8.76
N VAL A 104 14.24 -4.28 9.03
CA VAL A 104 13.68 -5.17 8.02
C VAL A 104 12.88 -4.37 6.98
N HIS A 105 12.12 -3.38 7.42
CA HIS A 105 11.40 -2.48 6.53
C HIS A 105 12.33 -1.54 5.76
N ALA A 106 13.43 -1.11 6.36
CA ALA A 106 14.46 -0.34 5.67
C ALA A 106 15.05 -1.15 4.50
N ASP A 107 15.44 -2.40 4.73
CA ASP A 107 15.96 -3.29 3.69
C ASP A 107 14.94 -3.51 2.56
N HIS A 108 13.66 -3.74 2.92
CA HIS A 108 12.58 -3.87 1.95
C HIS A 108 12.42 -2.61 1.07
N MET A 109 12.40 -1.42 1.67
CA MET A 109 12.29 -0.16 0.93
C MET A 109 13.52 0.11 0.03
N ILE A 110 14.73 -0.24 0.48
CA ILE A 110 15.95 -0.11 -0.32
C ILE A 110 15.88 -1.03 -1.54
N MET A 111 15.52 -2.29 -1.35
CA MET A 111 15.35 -3.25 -2.44
C MET A 111 14.27 -2.77 -3.44
N HIS A 112 13.13 -2.30 -2.95
CA HIS A 112 12.07 -1.76 -3.81
C HIS A 112 12.56 -0.54 -4.61
N ALA A 113 13.25 0.41 -3.97
CA ALA A 113 13.85 1.54 -4.68
C ALA A 113 14.88 1.11 -5.74
N GLN A 114 15.68 0.07 -5.47
CA GLN A 114 16.61 -0.47 -6.46
C GLN A 114 15.90 -1.11 -7.65
N MET A 115 14.77 -1.80 -7.43
CA MET A 115 13.94 -2.33 -8.51
C MET A 115 13.36 -1.20 -9.37
N VAL A 116 12.86 -0.13 -8.75
CA VAL A 116 12.38 1.07 -9.47
C VAL A 116 13.53 1.71 -10.26
N ILE A 117 14.73 1.85 -9.69
CA ILE A 117 15.88 2.39 -10.43
C ILE A 117 16.18 1.54 -11.67
N ALA A 118 16.14 0.21 -11.54
CA ALA A 118 16.40 -0.71 -12.64
C ALA A 118 15.36 -0.64 -13.77
N THR A 119 14.12 -0.20 -13.50
CA THR A 119 13.11 0.03 -14.54
C THR A 119 13.28 1.37 -15.26
N LEU A 120 13.99 2.33 -14.66
CA LEU A 120 14.20 3.68 -15.20
C LEU A 120 15.54 3.85 -15.95
N SER A 121 16.47 2.91 -15.78
CA SER A 121 17.82 2.89 -16.38
C SER A 121 17.87 2.11 -17.69
#